data_AF-A0A8H6SKE5-F1
#
_entry.id   AF-A0A8H6SKE5-F1
#
_cell.length_a   1.000
_cell.length_b   1.000
_cell.length_c   1.000
_cell.angle_alpha   90.00
_cell.angle_beta   90.00
_cell.angle_gamma   90.00
#
_symmetry.space_group_name_H-M   'P 1'
#
loop_
_entity.id
_entity.type
_entity.pdbx_description
1 polymer ?
#
loop_
_entity_poly.entity_id
_entity_poly.type
_entity_poly.pdbx_seq_one_letter_code
_entity_poly.pdbx_strand_id
1 'polypeptide(L)'
;MPASTRPSKPTFTPRIPVIYGAGSIGAPGTFCLLTNPSKVQRVVDAWCEGALRIPSSSSIDTSNVYGFGTSEKILAQTDLHGCSVDTKFYPLLPGDHSRPKLREALNRMVSALRGKQIRILYLNAPDRATPFAETFATMDELYREGHFEVLGLSNYRAHQVAEIVTMCRENGWVTPRVYQGVYNAIDRTIEDELLPCLRHFNIRFAAYCPLAGGYLAGGMLFDPASGLAGLTEGMEDMNLASASRDSARRRSGSAPRTARPPLRDLQRRLRGSGSHFDPQNPFGMWYQTRYLHPRMNAAVLALCAVLESYQLTLLEASVRWLQYHSALVPGDLGIVFGGSKPEQVRETLTYCTYGPLPDAVVDAFEACYAQVRGTLPGPSPDECAECVFSQFVAAAMFRNSLPNDFPIPVTNTHGLARTIEFLPNLHPAILNNLALEHRGIPLLDFFLREKFDTILQPEARLLPVWPGHDGPLITEFVLRQLNPRKEQVLAVDVVYGNCAHRSITRFELGYALASTFKSLIPSNLWGRVLLVNFVSPLDEPGKRFRAVALLQ
;
A
#
# COMPACT_ATOMS: atom_id res chain seq x y z
N MET A 1 -26.13 24.21 33.98
CA MET A 1 -24.67 24.38 34.13
C MET A 1 -24.11 24.65 32.74
N PRO A 2 -23.65 25.85 32.40
CA PRO A 2 -23.02 26.07 31.10
C PRO A 2 -21.73 25.23 31.03
N ALA A 3 -21.46 24.67 29.86
CA ALA A 3 -20.28 23.86 29.60
C ALA A 3 -19.03 24.64 30.03
N SER A 4 -18.26 24.06 30.96
CA SER A 4 -16.95 24.54 31.37
C SER A 4 -16.06 24.69 30.13
N THR A 5 -15.94 25.92 29.62
CA THR A 5 -15.00 26.25 28.56
C THR A 5 -13.59 26.08 29.13
N ARG A 6 -12.86 25.06 28.67
CA ARG A 6 -11.42 24.96 28.92
C ARG A 6 -10.78 26.28 28.50
N PRO A 7 -9.91 26.89 29.34
CA PRO A 7 -9.18 28.08 28.92
C PRO A 7 -8.42 27.80 27.62
N SER A 8 -8.44 28.74 26.68
CA SER A 8 -7.73 28.61 25.40
C SER A 8 -6.23 28.45 25.66
N LYS A 9 -5.64 27.37 25.12
CA LYS A 9 -4.18 27.14 25.23
C LYS A 9 -3.44 28.28 24.53
N PRO A 10 -2.28 28.74 25.07
CA PRO A 10 -1.46 29.72 24.37
C PRO A 10 -1.04 29.19 23.00
N THR A 11 -1.13 30.06 21.99
CA THR A 11 -0.76 29.76 20.60
C THR A 11 0.68 30.15 20.32
N PHE A 12 1.40 29.28 19.62
CA PHE A 12 2.79 29.39 19.23
C PHE A 12 2.88 29.40 17.70
N THR A 13 3.93 30.02 17.17
CA THR A 13 4.29 29.87 15.76
C THR A 13 4.82 28.46 15.55
N PRO A 14 4.21 27.65 14.66
CA PRO A 14 4.68 26.29 14.43
C PRO A 14 6.10 26.27 13.87
N ARG A 15 6.90 25.32 14.34
CA ARG A 15 8.32 25.19 13.99
C ARG A 15 8.54 24.59 12.61
N ILE A 16 7.70 23.63 12.24
CA ILE A 16 7.77 22.88 10.99
C ILE A 16 6.58 23.27 10.12
N PRO A 17 6.79 23.59 8.83
CA PRO A 17 5.70 23.82 7.89
C PRO A 17 4.78 22.61 7.77
N VAL A 18 3.58 22.81 7.24
CA VAL A 18 2.62 21.75 6.96
C VAL A 18 2.26 21.73 5.49
N ILE A 19 1.91 20.54 5.00
CA ILE A 19 1.48 20.27 3.62
C ILE A 19 0.17 19.49 3.67
N TYR A 20 -0.78 19.79 2.79
CA TYR A 20 -2.00 19.01 2.69
C TYR A 20 -1.81 17.81 1.76
N GLY A 21 -1.99 16.60 2.29
CA GLY A 21 -1.92 15.36 1.52
C GLY A 21 -3.25 15.01 0.86
N ALA A 22 -3.27 14.98 -0.48
CA ALA A 22 -4.44 14.69 -1.30
C ALA A 22 -4.69 13.18 -1.55
N GLY A 23 -4.04 12.29 -0.80
CA GLY A 23 -4.19 10.83 -0.97
C GLY A 23 -5.62 10.30 -0.77
N SER A 24 -6.47 11.05 -0.08
CA SER A 24 -7.89 10.71 0.09
C SER A 24 -8.82 11.29 -1.00
N ILE A 25 -8.29 11.99 -2.01
CA ILE A 25 -9.04 12.59 -3.12
C ILE A 25 -8.98 11.66 -4.34
N GLY A 26 -10.13 11.38 -4.95
CA GLY A 26 -10.24 10.50 -6.11
C GLY A 26 -11.69 10.36 -6.57
N ALA A 27 -11.96 9.89 -7.78
CA ALA A 27 -13.32 9.79 -8.33
C ALA A 27 -14.19 8.77 -7.56
N PRO A 28 -15.52 8.83 -7.70
CA PRO A 28 -16.39 7.76 -7.22
C PRO A 28 -15.96 6.38 -7.77
N GLY A 29 -16.05 5.33 -6.95
CA GLY A 29 -15.59 3.99 -7.32
C GLY A 29 -14.10 3.73 -7.05
N THR A 30 -13.36 4.73 -6.62
CA THR A 30 -12.01 4.56 -6.04
C THR A 30 -12.11 4.22 -4.55
N PHE A 31 -10.98 3.90 -3.92
CA PHE A 31 -10.85 3.73 -2.45
C PHE A 31 -10.74 5.07 -1.70
N CYS A 32 -10.85 6.20 -2.41
CA CYS A 32 -10.73 7.54 -1.83
C CYS A 32 -12.05 7.97 -1.17
N LEU A 33 -11.94 8.74 -0.07
CA LEU A 33 -13.08 9.22 0.70
C LEU A 33 -13.68 10.53 0.15
N LEU A 34 -12.85 11.35 -0.50
CA LEU A 34 -13.22 12.63 -1.07
C LEU A 34 -13.45 12.51 -2.58
N THR A 35 -14.69 12.18 -2.94
CA THR A 35 -15.07 11.84 -4.33
C THR A 35 -15.84 12.88 -5.10
N ASN A 36 -16.18 13.99 -4.47
CA ASN A 36 -16.97 15.06 -5.05
C ASN A 36 -16.17 16.38 -4.97
N PRO A 37 -16.00 17.12 -6.08
CA PRO A 37 -15.28 18.40 -6.09
C PRO A 37 -15.74 19.39 -5.02
N SER A 38 -17.05 19.50 -4.74
CA SER A 38 -17.57 20.39 -3.68
C SER A 38 -17.24 19.90 -2.27
N LYS A 39 -17.05 18.59 -2.06
CA LYS A 39 -16.52 18.06 -0.78
C LYS A 39 -15.03 18.36 -0.67
N VAL A 40 -14.29 18.21 -1.76
CA VAL A 40 -12.86 18.52 -1.81
C VAL A 40 -12.64 20.01 -1.56
N GLN A 41 -13.41 20.90 -2.19
CA GLN A 41 -13.32 22.34 -2.00
C GLN A 41 -13.43 22.72 -0.52
N ARG A 42 -14.42 22.17 0.21
CA ARG A 42 -14.58 22.46 1.65
C ARG A 42 -13.37 22.06 2.49
N VAL A 43 -12.66 20.99 2.10
CA VAL A 43 -11.44 20.56 2.81
C VAL A 43 -10.26 21.43 2.40
N VAL A 44 -10.15 21.82 1.13
CA VAL A 44 -9.13 22.76 0.63
C VAL A 44 -9.31 24.13 1.28
N ASP A 45 -10.55 24.64 1.39
CA ASP A 45 -10.84 25.91 2.09
C ASP A 45 -10.38 25.84 3.55
N ALA A 46 -10.76 24.77 4.26
CA ALA A 46 -10.34 24.57 5.65
C ALA A 46 -8.82 24.44 5.82
N TRP A 47 -8.15 23.83 4.84
CA TRP A 47 -6.70 23.79 4.76
C TRP A 47 -6.12 25.20 4.59
N CYS A 48 -6.53 25.92 3.55
CA CYS A 48 -6.02 27.25 3.23
C CYS A 48 -6.27 28.25 4.38
N GLU A 49 -7.47 28.25 4.98
CA GLU A 49 -7.82 29.04 6.17
C GLU A 49 -6.88 28.80 7.37
N GLY A 50 -6.47 27.55 7.56
CA GLY A 50 -5.57 27.19 8.66
C GLY A 50 -4.10 27.38 8.32
N ALA A 51 -3.71 27.12 7.07
CA ALA A 51 -2.34 27.26 6.58
C ALA A 51 -1.88 28.72 6.58
N LEU A 52 -2.78 29.70 6.41
CA LEU A 52 -2.49 31.14 6.60
C LEU A 52 -1.92 31.48 8.00
N ARG A 53 -2.16 30.63 9.01
CA ARG A 53 -1.64 30.81 10.37
C ARG A 53 -0.29 30.14 10.60
N ILE A 54 0.23 29.42 9.61
CA ILE A 54 1.46 28.64 9.70
C ILE A 54 2.41 29.12 8.60
N PRO A 55 3.50 29.83 8.94
CA PRO A 55 4.46 30.32 7.95
C PRO A 55 4.94 29.21 7.01
N SER A 56 5.15 29.56 5.74
CA SER A 56 5.66 28.67 4.70
C SER A 56 4.78 27.45 4.36
N SER A 57 3.53 27.40 4.87
CA SER A 57 2.57 26.33 4.60
C SER A 57 1.60 26.75 3.50
N SER A 58 1.88 26.35 2.27
CA SER A 58 1.07 26.75 1.11
C SER A 58 1.16 25.75 -0.05
N SER A 59 1.14 24.45 0.26
CA SER A 59 1.21 23.41 -0.76
C SER A 59 0.29 22.23 -0.54
N ILE A 60 -0.12 21.65 -1.65
CA ILE A 60 -0.96 20.46 -1.74
C ILE A 60 -0.15 19.38 -2.45
N ASP A 61 0.01 18.26 -1.78
CA ASP A 61 0.74 17.09 -2.23
C ASP A 61 -0.23 16.06 -2.84
N THR A 62 -0.07 15.72 -4.11
CA THR A 62 -0.89 14.75 -4.84
C THR A 62 -0.02 13.72 -5.56
N SER A 63 -0.58 12.88 -6.43
CA SER A 63 0.16 11.87 -7.20
C SER A 63 -0.65 11.41 -8.42
N ASN A 64 0.04 11.02 -9.49
CA ASN A 64 -0.59 10.47 -10.69
C ASN A 64 -1.30 9.11 -10.48
N VAL A 65 -1.12 8.49 -9.31
CA VAL A 65 -1.80 7.23 -8.96
C VAL A 65 -2.90 7.40 -7.93
N TYR A 66 -2.98 8.56 -7.24
CA TYR A 66 -4.02 8.78 -6.23
C TYR A 66 -5.42 8.74 -6.86
N GLY A 67 -6.32 7.99 -6.21
CA GLY A 67 -7.65 7.73 -6.74
C GLY A 67 -7.63 7.07 -8.12
N PHE A 68 -6.69 6.16 -8.40
CA PHE A 68 -6.49 5.61 -9.74
C PHE A 68 -6.24 6.71 -10.81
N GLY A 69 -5.42 7.71 -10.47
CA GLY A 69 -5.06 8.82 -11.37
C GLY A 69 -6.14 9.89 -11.55
N THR A 70 -7.11 9.94 -10.66
CA THR A 70 -8.20 10.94 -10.72
C THR A 70 -8.05 12.07 -9.71
N SER A 71 -7.15 11.96 -8.73
CA SER A 71 -6.95 12.99 -7.70
C SER A 71 -6.58 14.35 -8.32
N GLU A 72 -5.61 14.37 -9.23
CA GLU A 72 -5.17 15.58 -9.94
C GLU A 72 -6.33 16.24 -10.72
N LYS A 73 -7.14 15.44 -11.43
CA LYS A 73 -8.31 15.92 -12.18
C LYS A 73 -9.36 16.59 -11.29
N ILE A 74 -9.53 16.08 -10.07
CA ILE A 74 -10.50 16.64 -9.11
C ILE A 74 -9.93 17.90 -8.45
N LEU A 75 -8.65 17.90 -8.06
CA LEU A 75 -7.96 19.09 -7.54
C LEU A 75 -7.95 20.23 -8.56
N ALA A 76 -7.84 19.93 -9.85
CA ALA A 76 -7.91 20.93 -10.92
C ALA A 76 -9.26 21.66 -10.98
N GLN A 77 -10.33 21.08 -10.42
CA GLN A 77 -11.67 21.67 -10.36
C GLN A 77 -11.89 22.50 -9.08
N THR A 78 -10.89 22.58 -8.21
CA THR A 78 -10.96 23.36 -6.97
C THR A 78 -10.13 24.64 -7.05
N ASP A 79 -10.59 25.65 -6.32
CA ASP A 79 -9.80 26.83 -6.01
C ASP A 79 -8.81 26.49 -4.90
N LEU A 80 -7.53 26.67 -5.18
CA LEU A 80 -6.43 26.35 -4.25
C LEU A 80 -5.99 27.57 -3.45
N HIS A 81 -6.64 28.73 -3.63
CA HIS A 81 -6.32 29.97 -2.92
C HIS A 81 -4.82 30.35 -3.00
N GLY A 82 -4.21 30.14 -4.17
CA GLY A 82 -2.79 30.38 -4.41
C GLY A 82 -1.83 29.31 -3.87
N CYS A 83 -2.32 28.22 -3.27
CA CYS A 83 -1.45 27.09 -2.89
C CYS A 83 -0.83 26.42 -4.12
N SER A 84 0.44 26.04 -4.02
CA SER A 84 1.14 25.30 -5.06
C SER A 84 0.76 23.82 -5.05
N VAL A 85 0.89 23.16 -6.19
CA VAL A 85 0.70 21.71 -6.33
C VAL A 85 2.05 21.02 -6.47
N ASP A 86 2.26 20.01 -5.64
CA ASP A 86 3.36 19.08 -5.74
C ASP A 86 2.80 17.71 -6.17
N THR A 87 3.38 17.08 -7.20
CA THR A 87 2.91 15.78 -7.70
C THR A 87 4.06 14.79 -7.88
N LYS A 88 3.74 13.53 -8.17
CA LYS A 88 4.68 12.42 -8.12
C LYS A 88 4.45 11.42 -9.23
N PHE A 89 5.52 10.93 -9.81
CA PHE A 89 5.52 9.73 -10.65
C PHE A 89 5.64 8.48 -9.79
N TYR A 90 4.66 7.61 -9.89
CA TYR A 90 4.78 6.25 -9.36
C TYR A 90 5.09 5.26 -10.50
N PRO A 91 6.16 4.44 -10.40
CA PRO A 91 6.42 3.38 -11.37
C PRO A 91 5.52 2.17 -11.09
N LEU A 92 4.40 2.05 -11.80
CA LEU A 92 3.44 0.94 -11.63
C LEU A 92 4.03 -0.37 -12.18
N LEU A 93 4.82 -0.28 -13.24
CA LEU A 93 5.47 -1.39 -13.90
C LEU A 93 7.00 -1.17 -13.99
N PRO A 94 7.79 -2.26 -14.04
CA PRO A 94 9.21 -2.17 -14.37
C PRO A 94 9.42 -1.43 -15.70
N GLY A 95 10.26 -0.39 -15.69
CA GLY A 95 10.56 0.41 -16.89
C GLY A 95 9.71 1.68 -17.04
N ASP A 96 8.80 1.95 -16.11
CA ASP A 96 7.97 3.17 -16.12
C ASP A 96 8.78 4.46 -15.91
N HIS A 97 10.01 4.36 -15.39
CA HIS A 97 10.93 5.50 -15.31
C HIS A 97 11.85 5.63 -16.54
N SER A 98 11.58 4.90 -17.62
CA SER A 98 12.22 5.13 -18.92
C SER A 98 11.83 6.49 -19.50
N ARG A 99 12.69 7.03 -20.35
CA ARG A 99 12.48 8.34 -20.99
C ARG A 99 11.09 8.53 -21.63
N PRO A 100 10.59 7.63 -22.51
CA PRO A 100 9.29 7.81 -23.14
C PRO A 100 8.14 7.75 -22.12
N LYS A 101 8.24 6.91 -21.09
CA LYS A 101 7.18 6.74 -20.08
C LYS A 101 7.07 7.93 -19.15
N LEU A 102 8.19 8.51 -18.72
CA LEU A 102 8.20 9.73 -17.91
C LEU A 102 7.58 10.91 -18.69
N ARG A 103 7.92 11.08 -19.97
CA ARG A 103 7.33 12.12 -20.81
C ARG A 103 5.83 11.93 -21.03
N GLU A 104 5.39 10.71 -21.33
CA GLU A 104 3.97 10.36 -21.46
C GLU A 104 3.21 10.69 -20.16
N ALA A 105 3.76 10.26 -19.03
CA ALA A 105 3.14 10.47 -17.73
C ALA A 105 3.09 11.95 -17.34
N LEU A 106 4.12 12.75 -17.67
CA LEU A 106 4.11 14.20 -17.45
C LEU A 106 2.99 14.88 -18.23
N ASN A 107 2.84 14.55 -19.51
CA ASN A 107 1.78 15.11 -20.35
C ASN A 107 0.39 14.82 -19.75
N ARG A 108 0.20 13.63 -19.17
CA ARG A 108 -1.03 13.29 -18.44
C ARG A 108 -1.24 14.14 -17.20
N MET A 109 -0.21 14.32 -16.36
CA MET A 109 -0.29 15.15 -15.16
C MET A 109 -0.61 16.60 -15.48
N VAL A 110 0.10 17.19 -16.44
CA VAL A 110 -0.11 18.59 -16.88
C VAL A 110 -1.54 18.79 -17.40
N SER A 111 -2.04 17.83 -18.19
CA SER A 111 -3.43 17.82 -18.66
C SER A 111 -4.43 17.69 -17.50
N ALA A 112 -4.19 16.75 -16.58
CA ALA A 112 -5.05 16.52 -15.42
C ALA A 112 -5.14 17.74 -14.50
N LEU A 113 -4.03 18.45 -14.30
CA LEU A 113 -3.92 19.65 -13.47
C LEU A 113 -4.45 20.93 -14.14
N ARG A 114 -4.89 20.87 -15.40
CA ARG A 114 -5.48 21.98 -16.18
C ARG A 114 -4.67 23.28 -16.12
N GLY A 115 -3.36 23.17 -16.32
CA GLY A 115 -2.45 24.33 -16.38
C GLY A 115 -2.00 24.90 -15.03
N LYS A 116 -2.34 24.26 -13.90
CA LYS A 116 -1.68 24.55 -12.63
C LYS A 116 -0.21 24.14 -12.73
N GLN A 117 0.70 25.06 -12.41
CA GLN A 117 2.14 24.76 -12.45
C GLN A 117 2.53 23.75 -11.37
N ILE A 118 3.36 22.79 -11.75
CA ILE A 118 3.92 21.80 -10.83
C ILE A 118 5.14 22.44 -10.17
N ARG A 119 5.10 22.66 -8.87
CA ARG A 119 6.25 23.20 -8.14
C ARG A 119 7.30 22.11 -7.91
N ILE A 120 6.89 21.05 -7.22
CA ILE A 120 7.76 19.89 -6.96
C ILE A 120 7.24 18.70 -7.76
N LEU A 121 8.16 18.05 -8.48
CA LEU A 121 7.91 16.77 -9.13
C LEU A 121 8.76 15.68 -8.47
N TYR A 122 8.10 14.74 -7.79
CA TYR A 122 8.77 13.62 -7.14
C TYR A 122 8.86 12.39 -8.04
N LEU A 123 9.97 11.66 -7.94
CA LEU A 123 9.98 10.22 -8.23
C LEU A 123 9.52 9.49 -6.96
N ASN A 124 8.34 8.87 -6.98
CA ASN A 124 7.65 8.37 -5.78
C ASN A 124 8.29 7.12 -5.17
N ALA A 125 8.98 6.33 -5.98
CA ALA A 125 9.69 5.11 -5.58
C ALA A 125 10.79 4.82 -6.61
N PRO A 126 11.83 4.04 -6.28
CA PRO A 126 12.82 3.60 -7.26
C PRO A 126 12.21 2.60 -8.25
N ASP A 127 12.28 2.92 -9.55
CA ASP A 127 12.19 1.91 -10.60
C ASP A 127 13.57 1.31 -10.80
N ARG A 128 13.73 0.05 -10.45
CA ARG A 128 15.03 -0.66 -10.55
C ARG A 128 15.24 -1.34 -11.90
N ALA A 129 14.22 -1.36 -12.76
CA ALA A 129 14.34 -1.92 -14.09
C ALA A 129 14.85 -0.87 -15.10
N THR A 130 14.67 0.41 -14.81
CA THR A 130 15.33 1.49 -15.55
C THR A 130 16.62 1.91 -14.85
N PRO A 131 17.77 1.99 -15.56
CA PRO A 131 18.99 2.56 -14.99
C PRO A 131 18.76 4.00 -14.51
N PHE A 132 19.21 4.33 -13.29
CA PHE A 132 19.02 5.67 -12.75
C PHE A 132 19.58 6.77 -13.66
N ALA A 133 20.70 6.53 -14.35
CA ALA A 133 21.24 7.49 -15.32
C ALA A 133 20.23 7.92 -16.39
N GLU A 134 19.43 6.98 -16.93
CA GLU A 134 18.38 7.29 -17.92
C GLU A 134 17.26 8.12 -17.28
N THR A 135 16.79 7.70 -16.10
CA THR A 135 15.74 8.39 -15.35
C THR A 135 16.13 9.83 -15.03
N PHE A 136 17.32 10.06 -14.45
CA PHE A 136 17.74 11.39 -14.01
C PHE A 136 18.17 12.29 -15.17
N ALA A 137 18.73 11.75 -16.26
CA ALA A 137 18.91 12.51 -17.50
C ALA A 137 17.56 13.00 -18.04
N THR A 138 16.52 12.15 -18.02
CA THR A 138 15.18 12.54 -18.45
C THR A 138 14.57 13.60 -17.53
N MET A 139 14.66 13.42 -16.21
CA MET A 139 14.17 14.42 -15.26
C MET A 139 14.84 15.78 -15.43
N ASP A 140 16.11 15.79 -15.80
CA ASP A 140 16.88 16.99 -16.09
C ASP A 140 16.46 17.67 -17.41
N GLU A 141 16.14 16.92 -18.46
CA GLU A 141 15.49 17.46 -19.66
C GLU A 141 14.17 18.16 -19.30
N LEU A 142 13.31 17.47 -18.55
CA LEU A 142 11.99 17.99 -18.14
C LEU A 142 12.12 19.24 -17.24
N TYR A 143 13.16 19.30 -16.40
CA TYR A 143 13.48 20.46 -15.59
C TYR A 143 13.88 21.66 -16.46
N ARG A 144 14.80 21.46 -17.42
CA ARG A 144 15.25 22.54 -18.32
C ARG A 144 14.13 23.04 -19.25
N GLU A 145 13.19 22.16 -19.60
CA GLU A 145 11.96 22.50 -20.33
C GLU A 145 10.97 23.33 -19.48
N GLY A 146 11.23 23.50 -18.17
CA GLY A 146 10.41 24.34 -17.28
C GLY A 146 9.15 23.66 -16.77
N HIS A 147 9.07 22.33 -16.82
CA HIS A 147 7.88 21.60 -16.40
C HIS A 147 7.68 21.54 -14.88
N PHE A 148 8.74 21.72 -14.11
CA PHE A 148 8.71 21.80 -12.65
C PHE A 148 9.88 22.61 -12.10
N GLU A 149 9.75 23.13 -10.88
CA GLU A 149 10.78 23.98 -10.25
C GLU A 149 11.78 23.20 -9.39
N VAL A 150 11.34 22.07 -8.82
CA VAL A 150 12.13 21.31 -7.85
C VAL A 150 11.99 19.80 -8.07
N LEU A 151 13.11 19.10 -8.22
CA LEU A 151 13.15 17.64 -8.24
C LEU A 151 13.07 17.08 -6.82
N GLY A 152 12.16 16.13 -6.61
CA GLY A 152 11.98 15.40 -5.36
C GLY A 152 12.20 13.90 -5.48
N LEU A 153 12.57 13.27 -4.36
CA LEU A 153 12.60 11.81 -4.22
C LEU A 153 11.62 11.36 -3.14
N SER A 154 11.11 10.13 -3.25
CA SER A 154 10.35 9.48 -2.18
C SER A 154 10.65 7.98 -2.17
N ASN A 155 10.74 7.39 -0.98
CA ASN A 155 10.98 5.95 -0.80
C ASN A 155 12.29 5.39 -1.39
N TYR A 156 13.32 6.22 -1.56
CA TYR A 156 14.68 5.79 -1.93
C TYR A 156 15.54 5.54 -0.68
N ARG A 157 16.41 4.54 -0.72
CA ARG A 157 17.34 4.28 0.39
C ARG A 157 18.43 5.34 0.46
N ALA A 158 19.02 5.54 1.64
CA ALA A 158 20.08 6.53 1.86
C ALA A 158 21.25 6.38 0.87
N HIS A 159 21.69 5.15 0.59
CA HIS A 159 22.76 4.89 -0.39
C HIS A 159 22.35 5.26 -1.82
N GLN A 160 21.09 5.04 -2.20
CA GLN A 160 20.58 5.41 -3.52
C GLN A 160 20.50 6.92 -3.66
N VAL A 161 20.08 7.63 -2.60
CA VAL A 161 20.09 9.10 -2.59
C VAL A 161 21.51 9.63 -2.81
N ALA A 162 22.51 9.06 -2.12
CA ALA A 162 23.90 9.46 -2.29
C ALA A 162 24.44 9.20 -3.71
N GLU A 163 24.15 8.02 -4.27
CA GLU A 163 24.48 7.65 -5.65
C GLU A 163 23.85 8.63 -6.65
N ILE A 164 22.54 8.89 -6.52
CA ILE A 164 21.77 9.77 -7.40
C ILE A 164 22.32 11.20 -7.36
N VAL A 165 22.54 11.75 -6.16
CA VAL A 165 23.04 13.13 -6.03
C VAL A 165 24.44 13.25 -6.62
N THR A 166 25.31 12.25 -6.40
CA THR A 166 26.67 12.24 -6.96
C THR A 166 26.62 12.19 -8.49
N MET A 167 25.86 11.26 -9.05
CA MET A 167 25.67 11.11 -10.49
C MET A 167 25.09 12.40 -11.12
N CYS A 168 24.07 13.01 -10.53
CA CYS A 168 23.51 14.26 -11.04
C CYS A 168 24.55 15.40 -11.03
N ARG A 169 25.38 15.50 -9.97
CA ARG A 169 26.44 16.53 -9.88
C ARG A 169 27.51 16.33 -10.94
N GLU A 170 27.96 15.09 -11.15
CA GLU A 170 29.00 14.76 -12.14
C GLU A 170 28.57 15.04 -13.58
N ASN A 171 27.29 14.83 -13.88
CA ASN A 171 26.72 15.06 -15.21
C ASN A 171 26.17 16.49 -15.42
N GLY A 172 26.24 17.36 -14.40
CA GLY A 172 25.68 18.71 -14.48
C GLY A 172 24.15 18.74 -14.59
N TRP A 173 23.48 17.71 -14.08
CA TRP A 173 22.03 17.58 -14.07
C TRP A 173 21.39 18.22 -12.84
N VAL A 174 20.09 18.51 -12.92
CA VAL A 174 19.29 18.88 -11.76
C VAL A 174 19.43 17.83 -10.65
N THR A 175 19.81 18.28 -9.46
CA THR A 175 19.93 17.42 -8.28
C THR A 175 18.65 17.48 -7.44
N PRO A 176 18.21 16.38 -6.82
CA PRO A 176 17.11 16.42 -5.86
C PRO A 176 17.34 17.44 -4.74
N ARG A 177 16.29 18.15 -4.35
CA ARG A 177 16.32 19.16 -3.26
C ARG A 177 15.32 18.89 -2.15
N VAL A 178 14.40 17.97 -2.38
CA VAL A 178 13.40 17.56 -1.39
C VAL A 178 13.27 16.04 -1.38
N TYR A 179 12.94 15.49 -0.22
CA TYR A 179 12.69 14.07 -0.03
C TYR A 179 11.41 13.90 0.78
N GLN A 180 10.51 13.01 0.35
CA GLN A 180 9.31 12.65 1.10
C GLN A 180 9.43 11.23 1.65
N GLY A 181 9.19 11.03 2.96
CA GLY A 181 9.36 9.72 3.62
C GLY A 181 8.40 9.48 4.78
N VAL A 182 8.16 8.21 5.11
CA VAL A 182 7.36 7.85 6.29
C VAL A 182 8.08 8.32 7.54
N TYR A 183 7.41 9.10 8.38
CA TYR A 183 7.96 9.50 9.67
C TYR A 183 6.87 9.88 10.68
N ASN A 184 6.93 9.28 11.86
CA ASN A 184 6.04 9.59 12.99
C ASN A 184 6.61 9.05 14.30
N ALA A 185 5.91 9.29 15.41
CA ALA A 185 6.39 8.99 16.76
C ALA A 185 6.72 7.49 17.01
N ILE A 186 6.14 6.57 16.24
CA ILE A 186 6.33 5.12 16.34
C ILE A 186 7.11 4.53 15.15
N ASP A 187 7.40 5.34 14.13
CA ASP A 187 8.14 4.96 12.93
C ASP A 187 9.24 5.99 12.64
N ARG A 188 10.40 5.71 13.22
CA ARG A 188 11.58 6.56 13.17
C ARG A 188 12.75 5.88 12.47
N THR A 189 12.46 4.90 11.61
CA THR A 189 13.44 4.06 10.91
C THR A 189 14.41 4.85 10.02
N ILE A 190 14.06 6.09 9.68
CA ILE A 190 14.85 6.98 8.83
C ILE A 190 15.87 7.84 9.59
N GLU A 191 15.83 7.87 10.92
CA GLU A 191 16.66 8.77 11.74
C GLU A 191 18.15 8.43 11.69
N ASP A 192 18.49 7.14 11.63
CA ASP A 192 19.87 6.66 11.76
C ASP A 192 20.73 6.93 10.50
N GLU A 193 20.15 6.77 9.30
CA GLU A 193 20.91 6.85 8.03
C GLU A 193 20.36 7.87 7.04
N LEU A 194 19.05 7.85 6.80
CA LEU A 194 18.44 8.65 5.75
C LEU A 194 18.47 10.13 6.10
N LEU A 195 17.99 10.54 7.28
CA LEU A 195 18.00 11.95 7.67
C LEU A 195 19.43 12.55 7.64
N PRO A 196 20.47 11.91 8.21
CA PRO A 196 21.85 12.36 8.06
C PRO A 196 22.31 12.51 6.61
N CYS A 197 21.99 11.55 5.74
CA CYS A 197 22.29 11.61 4.31
C CYS A 197 21.62 12.83 3.65
N LEU A 198 20.34 13.07 3.93
CA LEU A 198 19.63 14.24 3.42
C LEU A 198 20.26 15.55 3.90
N ARG A 199 20.72 15.63 5.15
CA ARG A 199 21.38 16.84 5.67
C ARG A 199 22.71 17.09 4.99
N HIS A 200 23.50 16.04 4.79
CA HIS A 200 24.77 16.13 4.07
C HIS A 200 24.61 16.73 2.66
N PHE A 201 23.53 16.37 1.95
CA PHE A 201 23.25 16.86 0.61
C PHE A 201 22.35 18.11 0.55
N ASN A 202 22.02 18.72 1.69
CA ASN A 202 21.09 19.86 1.80
C ASN A 202 19.71 19.58 1.16
N ILE A 203 19.19 18.37 1.37
CA ILE A 203 17.86 17.95 0.93
C ILE A 203 16.87 18.16 2.08
N ARG A 204 15.78 18.89 1.82
CA ARG A 204 14.72 19.14 2.81
C ARG A 204 13.79 17.93 2.90
N PHE A 205 13.37 17.55 4.11
CA PHE A 205 12.53 16.38 4.31
C PHE A 205 11.04 16.76 4.44
N ALA A 206 10.16 15.94 3.90
CA ALA A 206 8.72 15.98 4.13
C ALA A 206 8.23 14.68 4.76
N ALA A 207 7.67 14.78 5.97
CA ALA A 207 7.16 13.65 6.72
C ALA A 207 5.75 13.29 6.26
N TYR A 208 5.56 12.14 5.61
CA TYR A 208 4.23 11.60 5.35
C TYR A 208 3.90 10.45 6.32
N CYS A 209 2.62 10.07 6.37
CA CYS A 209 2.05 9.23 7.43
C CYS A 209 2.32 9.74 8.87
N PRO A 210 2.16 11.06 9.16
CA PRO A 210 2.48 11.63 10.49
C PRO A 210 1.68 11.03 11.64
N LEU A 211 0.49 10.49 11.35
CA LEU A 211 -0.42 9.88 12.33
C LEU A 211 -0.55 8.36 12.13
N ALA A 212 0.37 7.72 11.41
CA ALA A 212 0.33 6.29 11.12
C ALA A 212 -1.04 5.82 10.55
N GLY A 213 -1.56 6.53 9.56
CA GLY A 213 -2.87 6.24 8.95
C GLY A 213 -4.08 6.51 9.85
N GLY A 214 -3.90 7.23 10.96
CA GLY A 214 -4.92 7.44 11.99
C GLY A 214 -4.77 6.53 13.21
N TYR A 215 -3.76 5.64 13.24
CA TYR A 215 -3.45 4.85 14.42
C TYR A 215 -3.13 5.73 15.64
N LEU A 216 -2.31 6.76 15.42
CA LEU A 216 -1.97 7.77 16.43
C LEU A 216 -3.09 8.80 16.68
N ALA A 217 -4.29 8.58 16.14
CA ALA A 217 -5.52 9.25 16.59
C ALA A 217 -6.33 8.38 17.57
N GLY A 218 -5.91 7.14 17.83
CA GLY A 218 -6.45 6.25 18.85
C GLY A 218 -7.62 5.37 18.39
N GLY A 219 -8.19 5.62 17.21
CA GLY A 219 -9.35 4.88 16.69
C GLY A 219 -9.07 3.41 16.33
N MET A 220 -7.79 3.05 16.17
CA MET A 220 -7.34 1.70 15.80
C MET A 220 -6.83 0.87 16.98
N LEU A 221 -6.92 1.41 18.21
CA LEU A 221 -6.51 0.69 19.42
C LEU A 221 -7.55 -0.36 19.80
N PHE A 222 -7.09 -1.53 20.23
CA PHE A 222 -7.93 -2.69 20.56
C PHE A 222 -7.66 -3.23 21.96
N ASP A 223 -8.56 -4.10 22.45
CA ASP A 223 -8.43 -4.73 23.77
C ASP A 223 -7.22 -5.68 23.82
N PRO A 224 -6.25 -5.48 24.74
CA PRO A 224 -5.07 -6.35 24.88
C PRO A 224 -5.41 -7.81 25.21
N ALA A 225 -6.58 -8.11 25.82
CA ALA A 225 -7.01 -9.49 26.09
C ALA A 225 -7.13 -10.35 24.82
N SER A 226 -7.17 -9.72 23.64
CA SER A 226 -7.31 -10.39 22.35
C SER A 226 -6.01 -10.85 21.67
N GLY A 227 -4.87 -10.85 22.38
CA GLY A 227 -3.57 -11.29 21.81
C GLY A 227 -2.53 -11.87 22.78
N LEU A 228 -2.87 -12.11 24.05
CA LEU A 228 -1.92 -12.55 25.08
C LEU A 228 -1.83 -14.08 25.29
N ALA A 229 -2.67 -14.88 24.63
CA ALA A 229 -2.73 -16.34 24.88
C ALA A 229 -1.59 -17.16 24.23
N GLY A 230 -0.61 -16.53 23.56
CA GLY A 230 0.45 -17.26 22.84
C GLY A 230 1.79 -16.55 22.73
N LEU A 231 2.02 -15.48 23.51
CA LEU A 231 3.28 -14.73 23.56
C LEU A 231 3.90 -14.70 24.97
N THR A 232 3.38 -15.50 25.91
CA THR A 232 3.83 -15.52 27.31
C THR A 232 5.10 -16.33 27.54
N GLU A 233 5.59 -17.10 26.55
CA GLU A 233 6.94 -17.68 26.64
C GLU A 233 7.98 -16.59 26.36
N GLY A 234 8.48 -15.98 27.45
CA GLY A 234 9.56 -14.99 27.43
C GLY A 234 9.20 -13.58 27.93
N MET A 235 7.96 -13.33 28.37
CA MET A 235 7.56 -12.03 28.95
C MET A 235 7.59 -11.99 30.50
N GLU A 236 8.03 -13.06 31.16
CA GLU A 236 8.01 -13.19 32.63
C GLU A 236 8.96 -12.22 33.35
N ASP A 237 9.94 -11.64 32.67
CA ASP A 237 10.85 -10.63 33.24
C ASP A 237 10.33 -9.17 33.13
N MET A 238 9.15 -8.94 32.55
CA MET A 238 8.65 -7.58 32.32
C MET A 238 7.49 -7.24 33.24
N ASN A 239 7.74 -6.31 34.15
CA ASN A 239 6.87 -5.81 35.23
C ASN A 239 5.67 -4.98 34.69
N LEU A 240 4.86 -5.56 33.80
CA LEU A 240 3.62 -5.00 33.23
C LEU A 240 2.35 -5.42 34.01
N ALA A 241 2.49 -6.29 35.01
CA ALA A 241 1.35 -6.86 35.74
C ALA A 241 0.87 -6.03 36.96
N SER A 242 1.64 -5.05 37.43
CA SER A 242 1.32 -4.29 38.65
C SER A 242 0.50 -3.01 38.39
N ALA A 243 0.74 -2.32 37.27
CA ALA A 243 0.08 -1.03 36.98
C ALA A 243 -1.39 -1.15 36.50
N SER A 244 -1.75 -2.28 35.89
CA SER A 244 -3.10 -2.51 35.31
C SER A 244 -4.15 -2.93 36.36
N ARG A 245 -3.73 -3.56 37.47
CA ARG A 245 -4.66 -4.08 38.49
C ARG A 245 -5.11 -3.02 39.50
N ASP A 246 -4.25 -2.08 39.85
CA ASP A 246 -4.58 -1.03 40.84
C ASP A 246 -5.44 0.10 40.28
N SER A 247 -5.32 0.39 38.98
CA SER A 247 -6.10 1.43 38.29
C SER A 247 -7.56 1.01 38.01
N ALA A 248 -7.84 -0.30 37.94
CA ALA A 248 -9.20 -0.83 37.81
C ALA A 248 -10.04 -0.75 39.10
N ARG A 249 -9.39 -0.60 40.27
CA ARG A 249 -10.09 -0.65 41.58
C ARG A 249 -10.50 0.72 42.13
N ARG A 250 -9.95 1.81 41.59
CA ARG A 250 -10.24 3.19 42.00
C ARG A 250 -10.81 3.99 40.85
N ARG A 251 -12.13 3.95 40.64
CA ARG A 251 -12.97 5.06 40.10
C ARG A 251 -14.38 4.57 39.75
N SER A 252 -15.32 4.83 40.65
CA SER A 252 -16.74 5.00 40.34
C SER A 252 -16.97 6.48 40.00
N GLY A 253 -17.58 6.78 38.85
CA GLY A 253 -18.14 8.14 38.62
C GLY A 253 -17.85 8.87 37.29
N SER A 254 -17.48 8.20 36.21
CA SER A 254 -17.49 8.83 34.87
C SER A 254 -18.08 7.88 33.83
N ALA A 255 -18.87 8.42 32.89
CA ALA A 255 -19.56 7.69 31.82
C ALA A 255 -18.70 6.57 31.19
N PRO A 256 -19.29 5.42 30.81
CA PRO A 256 -18.53 4.27 30.35
C PRO A 256 -17.78 4.63 29.06
N ARG A 257 -16.45 4.62 29.11
CA ARG A 257 -15.61 4.52 27.90
C ARG A 257 -16.11 3.28 27.18
N THR A 258 -16.57 3.43 25.93
CA THR A 258 -16.94 2.27 25.12
C THR A 258 -15.78 1.29 25.15
N ALA A 259 -16.04 0.06 25.60
CA ALA A 259 -15.01 -0.96 25.67
C ALA A 259 -14.37 -1.12 24.28
N ARG A 260 -13.03 -1.10 24.21
CA ARG A 260 -12.32 -1.30 22.95
C ARG A 260 -12.65 -2.71 22.43
N PRO A 261 -12.89 -2.88 21.13
CA PRO A 261 -13.17 -4.20 20.59
C PRO A 261 -11.92 -5.10 20.65
N PRO A 262 -12.09 -6.43 20.72
CA PRO A 262 -11.03 -7.38 20.38
C PRO A 262 -10.47 -7.12 18.97
N LEU A 263 -9.19 -7.46 18.73
CA LEU A 263 -8.52 -7.26 17.44
C LEU A 263 -9.32 -7.88 16.28
N ARG A 264 -9.83 -9.10 16.45
CA ARG A 264 -10.63 -9.79 15.43
C ARG A 264 -11.90 -9.01 15.05
N ASP A 265 -12.55 -8.38 16.03
CA ASP A 265 -13.76 -7.60 15.81
C ASP A 265 -13.45 -6.24 15.20
N LEU A 266 -12.33 -5.62 15.59
CA LEU A 266 -11.82 -4.43 14.90
C LEU A 266 -11.54 -4.73 13.43
N GLN A 267 -10.80 -5.80 13.12
CA GLN A 267 -10.51 -6.22 11.74
C GLN A 267 -11.78 -6.52 10.94
N ARG A 268 -12.82 -7.05 11.58
CA ARG A 268 -14.13 -7.27 10.95
C ARG A 268 -14.82 -5.94 10.61
N ARG A 269 -14.79 -4.97 11.53
CA ARG A 269 -15.36 -3.61 11.32
C ARG A 269 -14.60 -2.81 10.27
N LEU A 270 -13.31 -3.09 10.09
CA LEU A 270 -12.48 -2.39 9.11
C LEU A 270 -12.81 -2.77 7.67
N ARG A 271 -13.28 -3.99 7.40
CA ARG A 271 -13.66 -4.45 6.05
C ARG A 271 -14.80 -3.61 5.49
N GLY A 272 -14.55 -2.90 4.38
CA GLY A 272 -15.53 -2.04 3.72
C GLY A 272 -15.79 -0.72 4.46
N SER A 273 -14.95 -0.36 5.43
CA SER A 273 -15.08 0.90 6.17
C SER A 273 -14.62 2.13 5.39
N GLY A 274 -13.84 1.94 4.32
CA GLY A 274 -13.17 3.03 3.59
C GLY A 274 -12.05 3.71 4.38
N SER A 275 -11.71 3.22 5.57
CA SER A 275 -10.58 3.74 6.35
C SER A 275 -9.24 3.38 5.71
N HIS A 276 -8.17 4.06 6.14
CA HIS A 276 -6.81 3.67 5.75
C HIS A 276 -6.45 2.24 6.16
N PHE A 277 -7.13 1.66 7.14
CA PHE A 277 -6.93 0.29 7.61
C PHE A 277 -7.91 -0.71 6.98
N ASP A 278 -8.77 -0.30 6.05
CA ASP A 278 -9.70 -1.20 5.37
C ASP A 278 -8.95 -2.18 4.46
N PRO A 279 -8.93 -3.49 4.74
CA PRO A 279 -8.15 -4.45 3.94
C PRO A 279 -8.70 -4.62 2.50
N GLN A 280 -9.85 -4.03 2.16
CA GLN A 280 -10.35 -3.95 0.77
C GLN A 280 -9.72 -2.80 -0.02
N ASN A 281 -9.12 -1.83 0.66
CA ASN A 281 -8.27 -0.81 0.07
C ASN A 281 -6.87 -1.40 -0.18
N PRO A 282 -6.25 -1.15 -1.35
CA PRO A 282 -4.85 -1.48 -1.62
C PRO A 282 -3.87 -1.16 -0.48
N PHE A 283 -4.07 -0.01 0.17
CA PHE A 283 -3.23 0.50 1.26
C PHE A 283 -3.59 -0.12 2.62
N GLY A 284 -4.79 -0.69 2.77
CA GLY A 284 -5.31 -1.21 4.03
C GLY A 284 -4.44 -2.27 4.66
N MET A 285 -4.04 -3.25 3.86
CA MET A 285 -3.16 -4.32 4.31
C MET A 285 -1.80 -3.79 4.74
N TRP A 286 -1.28 -2.77 4.05
CA TRP A 286 -0.03 -2.12 4.44
C TRP A 286 -0.11 -1.49 5.82
N TYR A 287 -1.17 -0.70 6.09
CA TYR A 287 -1.40 -0.10 7.40
C TYR A 287 -1.61 -1.15 8.50
N GLN A 288 -2.36 -2.22 8.21
CA GLN A 288 -2.57 -3.30 9.17
C GLN A 288 -1.28 -4.03 9.52
N THR A 289 -0.48 -4.43 8.54
CA THR A 289 0.78 -5.13 8.77
C THR A 289 1.77 -4.27 9.56
N ARG A 290 1.82 -2.97 9.28
CA ARG A 290 2.77 -2.05 9.92
C ARG A 290 2.37 -1.66 11.34
N TYR A 291 1.09 -1.44 11.62
CA TYR A 291 0.65 -0.83 12.89
C TYR A 291 -0.33 -1.68 13.71
N LEU A 292 -1.05 -2.62 13.10
CA LEU A 292 -2.15 -3.35 13.75
C LEU A 292 -1.68 -4.69 14.36
N HIS A 293 -0.68 -4.65 15.25
CA HIS A 293 -0.15 -5.84 15.94
C HIS A 293 -0.10 -5.66 17.47
N PRO A 294 -0.15 -6.76 18.27
CA PRO A 294 -0.30 -6.68 19.73
C PRO A 294 0.79 -5.87 20.43
N ARG A 295 2.06 -6.03 20.02
CA ARG A 295 3.19 -5.27 20.58
C ARG A 295 3.05 -3.76 20.36
N MET A 296 2.65 -3.31 19.16
CA MET A 296 2.37 -1.90 18.89
C MET A 296 1.23 -1.38 19.77
N ASN A 297 0.15 -2.14 19.85
CA ASN A 297 -1.02 -1.77 20.64
C ASN A 297 -0.69 -1.64 22.13
N ALA A 298 0.07 -2.58 22.70
CA ALA A 298 0.49 -2.50 24.10
C ALA A 298 1.33 -1.24 24.39
N ALA A 299 2.31 -0.92 23.54
CA ALA A 299 3.15 0.26 23.70
C ALA A 299 2.35 1.57 23.62
N VAL A 300 1.47 1.69 22.62
CA VAL A 300 0.64 2.91 22.47
C VAL A 300 -0.43 3.02 23.55
N LEU A 301 -0.94 1.90 24.08
CA LEU A 301 -1.82 1.91 25.25
C LEU A 301 -1.12 2.43 26.51
N ALA A 302 0.14 2.05 26.73
CA ALA A 302 0.94 2.57 27.82
C ALA A 302 1.18 4.08 27.67
N LEU A 303 1.49 4.55 26.46
CA LEU A 303 1.56 5.98 26.14
C LEU A 303 0.24 6.69 26.47
N CYS A 304 -0.91 6.16 26.02
CA CYS A 304 -2.21 6.75 26.32
C CYS A 304 -2.47 6.90 27.83
N ALA A 305 -2.06 5.94 28.65
CA ALA A 305 -2.22 6.02 30.11
C ALA A 305 -1.46 7.22 30.71
N VAL A 306 -0.28 7.54 30.18
CA VAL A 306 0.47 8.75 30.58
C VAL A 306 -0.25 10.00 30.09
N LEU A 307 -0.67 10.05 28.82
CA LEU A 307 -1.36 11.20 28.23
C LEU A 307 -2.64 11.58 28.99
N GLU A 308 -3.38 10.59 29.50
CA GLU A 308 -4.58 10.78 30.31
C GLU A 308 -4.31 11.58 31.59
N SER A 309 -3.16 11.37 32.24
CA SER A 309 -2.77 12.14 33.44
C SER A 309 -2.53 13.63 33.15
N TYR A 310 -2.18 13.96 31.90
CA TYR A 310 -2.00 15.33 31.40
C TYR A 310 -3.22 15.86 30.64
N GLN A 311 -4.32 15.08 30.59
CA GLN A 311 -5.53 15.39 29.84
C GLN A 311 -5.30 15.70 28.35
N LEU A 312 -4.31 15.03 27.75
CA LEU A 312 -3.97 15.11 26.33
C LEU A 312 -4.61 13.95 25.57
N THR A 313 -5.07 14.23 24.34
CA THR A 313 -5.46 13.16 23.42
C THR A 313 -4.21 12.63 22.70
N LEU A 314 -4.27 11.38 22.21
CA LEU A 314 -3.18 10.82 21.42
C LEU A 314 -2.93 11.64 20.14
N LEU A 315 -3.99 12.14 19.51
CA LEU A 315 -3.92 13.00 18.33
C LEU A 315 -3.17 14.31 18.63
N GLU A 316 -3.60 15.05 19.67
CA GLU A 316 -2.96 16.31 20.06
C GLU A 316 -1.49 16.09 20.37
N ALA A 317 -1.19 15.06 21.18
CA ALA A 317 0.17 14.77 21.60
C ALA A 317 1.06 14.39 20.40
N SER A 318 0.56 13.59 19.46
CA SER A 318 1.33 13.16 18.29
C SER A 318 1.65 14.31 17.33
N VAL A 319 0.70 15.24 17.12
CA VAL A 319 0.94 16.44 16.31
C VAL A 319 1.98 17.35 16.95
N ARG A 320 1.90 17.57 18.27
CA ARG A 320 2.87 18.39 19.00
C ARG A 320 4.24 17.71 19.07
N TRP A 321 4.30 16.38 19.17
CA TRP A 321 5.55 15.63 19.08
C TRP A 321 6.26 15.89 17.75
N LEU A 322 5.55 15.85 16.62
CA LEU A 322 6.14 16.16 15.31
C LEU A 322 6.71 17.59 15.22
N GLN A 323 6.01 18.58 15.77
CA GLN A 323 6.44 19.97 15.73
C GLN A 323 7.68 20.27 16.58
N TYR A 324 7.78 19.67 17.78
CA TYR A 324 8.77 20.08 18.78
C TYR A 324 9.80 19.02 19.15
N HIS A 325 9.45 17.74 19.05
CA HIS A 325 10.18 16.65 19.70
C HIS A 325 10.66 15.57 18.73
N SER A 326 10.37 15.75 17.44
CA SER A 326 10.86 14.89 16.37
C SER A 326 12.22 15.37 15.84
N ALA A 327 12.87 14.55 15.01
CA ALA A 327 14.10 14.88 14.31
C ALA A 327 13.91 15.90 13.16
N LEU A 328 12.68 16.37 12.91
CA LEU A 328 12.43 17.44 11.94
C LEU A 328 13.07 18.75 12.41
N VAL A 329 13.52 19.54 11.45
CA VAL A 329 14.14 20.85 11.66
C VAL A 329 13.36 21.95 10.95
N PRO A 330 13.43 23.23 11.37
CA PRO A 330 12.65 24.30 10.74
C PRO A 330 12.89 24.48 9.24
N GLY A 331 14.05 24.05 8.74
CA GLY A 331 14.40 24.06 7.32
C GLY A 331 13.80 22.91 6.51
N ASP A 332 13.09 21.96 7.14
CA ASP A 332 12.39 20.89 6.44
C ASP A 332 11.21 21.41 5.61
N LEU A 333 10.83 20.61 4.60
CA LEU A 333 9.76 20.99 3.68
C LEU A 333 8.40 21.00 4.40
N GLY A 334 8.16 20.04 5.29
CA GLY A 334 7.00 20.07 6.18
C GLY A 334 6.44 18.72 6.58
N ILE A 335 5.31 18.75 7.29
CA ILE A 335 4.54 17.57 7.70
C ILE A 335 3.31 17.44 6.79
N VAL A 336 3.17 16.29 6.12
CA VAL A 336 2.07 16.00 5.19
C VAL A 336 0.87 15.46 5.96
N PHE A 337 -0.07 16.33 6.31
CA PHE A 337 -1.32 15.94 6.96
C PHE A 337 -2.42 15.66 5.93
N GLY A 338 -3.08 14.52 6.08
CA GLY A 338 -4.31 14.20 5.35
C GLY A 338 -5.55 14.47 6.20
N GLY A 339 -6.70 14.64 5.54
CA GLY A 339 -7.99 14.75 6.21
C GLY A 339 -9.13 14.62 5.21
N SER A 340 -10.18 13.88 5.55
CA SER A 340 -11.38 13.74 4.69
C SER A 340 -12.54 14.63 5.13
N LYS A 341 -12.36 15.36 6.24
CA LYS A 341 -13.36 16.27 6.81
C LYS A 341 -12.71 17.61 7.18
N PRO A 342 -13.36 18.75 6.90
CA PRO A 342 -12.85 20.07 7.27
C PRO A 342 -12.46 20.20 8.75
N GLU A 343 -13.23 19.58 9.65
CA GLU A 343 -13.02 19.65 11.10
C GLU A 343 -11.71 18.95 11.50
N GLN A 344 -11.38 17.83 10.87
CA GLN A 344 -10.12 17.11 11.12
C GLN A 344 -8.91 17.95 10.71
N VAL A 345 -9.02 18.64 9.57
CA VAL A 345 -7.97 19.53 9.08
C VAL A 345 -7.78 20.70 10.04
N ARG A 346 -8.86 21.39 10.42
CA ARG A 346 -8.80 22.52 11.37
C ARG A 346 -8.26 22.12 12.73
N GLU A 347 -8.68 20.97 13.25
CA GLU A 347 -8.21 20.44 14.53
C GLU A 347 -6.70 20.17 14.49
N THR A 348 -6.21 19.48 13.44
CA THR A 348 -4.78 19.18 13.28
C THR A 348 -3.94 20.45 13.15
N LEU A 349 -4.40 21.41 12.35
CA LEU A 349 -3.74 22.71 12.19
C LEU A 349 -3.74 23.52 13.49
N THR A 350 -4.79 23.41 14.30
CA THR A 350 -4.84 24.01 15.63
C THR A 350 -3.82 23.38 16.57
N TYR A 351 -3.66 22.05 16.56
CA TYR A 351 -2.65 21.39 17.38
C TYR A 351 -1.21 21.73 16.97
N CYS A 352 -0.98 22.08 15.70
CA CYS A 352 0.33 22.57 15.25
C CYS A 352 0.72 23.90 15.92
N THR A 353 -0.25 24.72 16.33
CA THR A 353 0.00 26.00 17.00
C THR A 353 0.07 25.87 18.53
N TYR A 354 -0.02 24.67 19.09
CA TYR A 354 0.21 24.47 20.52
C TYR A 354 1.70 24.35 20.82
N GLY A 355 2.09 24.59 22.07
CA GLY A 355 3.50 24.56 22.50
C GLY A 355 4.06 23.15 22.71
N PRO A 356 5.33 23.03 23.16
CA PRO A 356 5.97 21.75 23.42
C PRO A 356 5.22 20.92 24.47
N LEU A 357 5.31 19.60 24.37
CA LEU A 357 4.80 18.65 25.37
C LEU A 357 5.63 18.69 26.67
N PRO A 358 5.03 18.39 27.84
CA PRO A 358 5.78 18.19 29.09
C PRO A 358 6.82 17.05 28.96
N ASP A 359 7.94 17.17 29.64
CA ASP A 359 9.06 16.19 29.56
C ASP A 359 8.60 14.75 29.82
N ALA A 360 7.79 14.52 30.87
CA ALA A 360 7.25 13.19 31.16
C ALA A 360 6.39 12.59 30.03
N VAL A 361 5.76 13.43 29.21
CA VAL A 361 5.03 12.99 28.01
C VAL A 361 6.01 12.65 26.89
N VAL A 362 7.08 13.44 26.73
CA VAL A 362 8.16 13.15 25.78
C VAL A 362 8.84 11.83 26.13
N ASP A 363 9.20 11.61 27.39
CA ASP A 363 9.76 10.36 27.89
C ASP A 363 8.83 9.16 27.61
N ALA A 364 7.51 9.35 27.70
CA ALA A 364 6.55 8.31 27.34
C ALA A 364 6.53 8.00 25.84
N PHE A 365 6.73 8.99 24.97
CA PHE A 365 6.93 8.75 23.53
C PHE A 365 8.22 8.00 23.27
N GLU A 366 9.31 8.32 23.96
CA GLU A 366 10.58 7.61 23.82
C GLU A 366 10.49 6.17 24.31
N ALA A 367 9.83 5.94 25.47
CA ALA A 367 9.57 4.60 25.97
C ALA A 367 8.64 3.79 25.04
N CYS A 368 7.66 4.45 24.41
CA CYS A 368 6.81 3.82 23.41
C CYS A 368 7.62 3.41 22.18
N TYR A 369 8.46 4.30 21.65
CA TYR A 369 9.30 4.01 20.49
C TYR A 369 10.31 2.90 20.79
N ALA A 370 10.98 2.92 21.94
CA ALA A 370 11.90 1.87 22.36
C ALA A 370 11.26 0.47 22.35
N GLN A 371 9.97 0.37 22.70
CA GLN A 371 9.23 -0.89 22.67
C GLN A 371 8.90 -1.36 21.25
N VAL A 372 8.76 -0.47 20.27
CA VAL A 372 8.35 -0.82 18.89
C VAL A 372 9.48 -0.68 17.87
N ARG A 373 10.63 -0.18 18.28
CA ARG A 373 11.83 -0.14 17.42
C ARG A 373 12.16 -1.56 16.95
N GLY A 374 12.34 -1.70 15.64
CA GLY A 374 12.62 -2.98 14.99
C GLY A 374 11.41 -3.92 14.83
N THR A 375 10.19 -3.52 15.22
CA THR A 375 8.98 -4.32 14.95
C THR A 375 8.35 -4.02 13.61
N LEU A 376 8.64 -2.84 13.06
CA LEU A 376 8.20 -2.47 11.74
C LEU A 376 8.99 -3.30 10.72
N PRO A 377 8.34 -3.78 9.64
CA PRO A 377 9.07 -4.42 8.56
C PRO A 377 10.11 -3.43 8.01
N GLY A 378 11.27 -3.95 7.59
CA GLY A 378 12.46 -3.13 7.30
C GLY A 378 12.24 -2.07 6.22
N PRO A 379 13.25 -1.23 5.91
CA PRO A 379 13.15 -0.16 4.91
C PRO A 379 13.14 -0.68 3.46
N SER A 380 12.44 -1.78 3.19
CA SER A 380 12.20 -2.34 1.87
C SER A 380 11.37 -1.34 1.05
N PRO A 381 11.88 -0.85 -0.10
CA PRO A 381 11.09 0.00 -0.99
C PRO A 381 9.91 -0.74 -1.61
N ASP A 382 9.87 -2.07 -1.53
CA ASP A 382 8.73 -2.87 -1.99
C ASP A 382 7.56 -2.81 -0.98
N GLU A 383 7.77 -2.12 0.15
CA GLU A 383 6.84 -1.97 1.27
C GLU A 383 6.52 -0.50 1.56
N CYS A 384 6.59 0.41 0.57
CA CYS A 384 5.90 1.69 0.70
C CYS A 384 4.38 1.48 0.52
N ALA A 385 3.53 2.32 1.12
CA ALA A 385 2.09 2.17 1.00
C ALA A 385 1.66 2.14 -0.48
N GLU A 386 2.25 3.03 -1.27
CA GLU A 386 2.07 3.14 -2.72
C GLU A 386 2.69 1.97 -3.52
N CYS A 387 3.55 1.16 -2.90
CA CYS A 387 4.16 -0.03 -3.48
C CYS A 387 3.31 -1.28 -3.31
N VAL A 388 2.58 -1.36 -2.20
CA VAL A 388 1.46 -2.29 -2.09
C VAL A 388 0.34 -1.91 -3.06
N PHE A 389 0.16 -0.61 -3.32
CA PHE A 389 -0.79 -0.12 -4.32
C PHE A 389 -0.50 -0.60 -5.74
N SER A 390 0.75 -0.65 -6.22
CA SER A 390 1.04 -1.17 -7.57
C SER A 390 0.77 -2.66 -7.72
N GLN A 391 1.15 -3.46 -6.71
CA GLN A 391 0.83 -4.89 -6.66
C GLN A 391 -0.69 -5.14 -6.64
N PHE A 392 -1.43 -4.30 -5.91
CA PHE A 392 -2.88 -4.40 -5.81
C PHE A 392 -3.60 -3.82 -7.02
N VAL A 393 -3.13 -2.73 -7.64
CA VAL A 393 -3.67 -2.19 -8.90
C VAL A 393 -3.53 -3.22 -9.99
N ALA A 394 -2.37 -3.86 -10.09
CA ALA A 394 -2.20 -5.02 -10.98
C ALA A 394 -3.27 -6.08 -10.69
N ALA A 395 -3.62 -6.36 -9.42
CA ALA A 395 -4.68 -7.32 -9.07
C ALA A 395 -6.14 -6.79 -9.21
N ALA A 396 -6.38 -5.49 -9.07
CA ALA A 396 -7.69 -4.82 -9.03
C ALA A 396 -8.15 -4.36 -10.43
N MET A 397 -7.20 -4.15 -11.35
CA MET A 397 -7.42 -4.09 -12.80
C MET A 397 -8.28 -5.28 -13.30
N PHE A 398 -8.35 -6.37 -12.53
CA PHE A 398 -9.11 -7.59 -12.85
C PHE A 398 -10.47 -7.72 -12.12
N ARG A 399 -10.82 -6.85 -11.16
CA ARG A 399 -12.04 -7.02 -10.31
C ARG A 399 -13.07 -5.89 -10.39
N ASN A 400 -12.67 -4.67 -10.74
CA ASN A 400 -13.57 -3.51 -10.75
C ASN A 400 -13.59 -2.85 -12.14
N SER A 401 -14.71 -2.20 -12.49
CA SER A 401 -14.77 -1.31 -13.65
C SER A 401 -13.81 -0.13 -13.41
N LEU A 402 -12.69 -0.11 -14.12
CA LEU A 402 -11.79 1.04 -14.15
C LEU A 402 -12.47 2.21 -14.88
N PRO A 403 -12.18 3.47 -14.52
CA PRO A 403 -12.60 4.63 -15.31
C PRO A 403 -12.11 4.51 -16.76
N ASN A 404 -12.90 4.98 -17.73
CA ASN A 404 -12.59 4.87 -19.17
C ASN A 404 -11.24 5.48 -19.58
N ASP A 405 -10.70 6.43 -18.80
CA ASP A 405 -9.45 7.13 -19.09
C ASP A 405 -8.23 6.49 -18.40
N PHE A 406 -8.40 5.36 -17.72
CA PHE A 406 -7.30 4.72 -17.00
C PHE A 406 -6.37 4.02 -18.01
N PRO A 407 -5.07 4.34 -18.05
CA PRO A 407 -4.15 3.70 -18.98
C PRO A 407 -4.01 2.21 -18.62
N ILE A 408 -4.40 1.33 -19.55
CA ILE A 408 -4.23 -0.12 -19.43
C ILE A 408 -2.96 -0.51 -20.20
N PRO A 409 -1.85 -0.88 -19.53
CA PRO A 409 -0.66 -1.38 -20.21
C PRO A 409 -0.80 -2.89 -20.39
N VAL A 410 -0.77 -3.38 -21.63
CA VAL A 410 -0.74 -4.82 -21.94
C VAL A 410 0.58 -5.13 -22.62
N THR A 411 1.57 -5.67 -21.90
CA THR A 411 2.89 -5.97 -22.52
C THR A 411 3.63 -7.21 -22.01
N ASN A 412 2.98 -8.21 -21.39
CA ASN A 412 3.61 -9.54 -21.34
C ASN A 412 2.65 -10.75 -21.32
N THR A 413 3.16 -11.86 -21.86
CA THR A 413 2.49 -13.18 -21.94
C THR A 413 2.36 -13.88 -20.59
N HIS A 414 3.15 -13.49 -19.57
CA HIS A 414 3.01 -13.98 -18.19
C HIS A 414 1.75 -13.44 -17.49
N GLY A 415 1.30 -12.23 -17.86
CA GLY A 415 0.02 -11.67 -17.45
C GLY A 415 -1.13 -12.46 -18.06
N LEU A 416 -1.06 -12.78 -19.36
CA LEU A 416 -2.11 -13.47 -20.11
C LEU A 416 -2.45 -14.87 -19.54
N ALA A 417 -1.45 -15.61 -19.05
CA ALA A 417 -1.65 -16.93 -18.45
C ALA A 417 -2.42 -16.86 -17.11
N ARG A 418 -2.26 -15.77 -16.33
CA ARG A 418 -3.11 -15.47 -15.16
C ARG A 418 -4.44 -14.81 -15.54
N THR A 419 -4.49 -14.11 -16.69
CA THR A 419 -5.71 -13.47 -17.22
C THR A 419 -6.80 -14.48 -17.59
N ILE A 420 -6.44 -15.71 -17.99
CA ILE A 420 -7.42 -16.73 -18.40
C ILE A 420 -8.13 -17.38 -17.19
N GLU A 421 -7.55 -17.35 -15.98
CA GLU A 421 -8.13 -17.98 -14.78
C GLU A 421 -9.37 -17.27 -14.20
N PHE A 422 -9.73 -16.06 -14.67
CA PHE A 422 -10.78 -15.24 -14.02
C PHE A 422 -11.77 -14.57 -15.01
N LEU A 423 -12.09 -15.25 -16.11
CA LEU A 423 -12.91 -14.77 -17.24
C LEU A 423 -14.47 -14.78 -17.17
N PRO A 424 -15.21 -14.73 -16.02
CA PRO A 424 -16.68 -14.69 -16.15
C PRO A 424 -17.29 -13.33 -16.52
N ASN A 425 -16.63 -12.17 -16.27
CA ASN A 425 -17.36 -10.89 -16.14
C ASN A 425 -16.79 -9.69 -16.94
N LEU A 426 -16.18 -9.90 -18.10
CA LEU A 426 -15.76 -8.79 -18.97
C LEU A 426 -16.96 -8.17 -19.71
N HIS A 427 -17.05 -6.84 -19.69
CA HIS A 427 -18.07 -6.09 -20.45
C HIS A 427 -17.81 -6.19 -21.97
N PRO A 428 -18.82 -6.42 -22.83
CA PRO A 428 -18.65 -6.65 -24.27
C PRO A 428 -17.88 -5.55 -25.02
N ALA A 429 -17.92 -4.31 -24.54
CA ALA A 429 -17.18 -3.19 -25.13
C ALA A 429 -15.65 -3.31 -25.00
N ILE A 430 -15.14 -4.06 -24.02
CA ILE A 430 -13.70 -4.30 -23.83
C ILE A 430 -13.18 -5.31 -24.86
N LEU A 431 -14.02 -6.24 -25.32
CA LEU A 431 -13.69 -7.19 -26.37
C LEU A 431 -13.50 -6.52 -27.73
N ASN A 432 -14.21 -5.42 -28.02
CA ASN A 432 -14.09 -4.69 -29.28
C ASN A 432 -12.82 -3.83 -29.40
N ASN A 433 -12.16 -3.49 -28.27
CA ASN A 433 -10.88 -2.77 -28.27
C ASN A 433 -9.66 -3.71 -28.19
N LEU A 434 -9.87 -5.02 -28.00
CA LEU A 434 -8.84 -6.06 -28.07
C LEU A 434 -8.58 -6.48 -29.53
N ALA A 435 -8.42 -5.50 -30.43
CA ALA A 435 -7.82 -5.74 -31.73
C ALA A 435 -6.31 -5.64 -31.58
N LEU A 436 -5.66 -6.75 -31.23
CA LEU A 436 -4.21 -6.86 -31.32
C LEU A 436 -3.84 -6.82 -32.82
N GLU A 437 -3.52 -5.64 -33.33
CA GLU A 437 -2.86 -5.50 -34.63
C GLU A 437 -1.42 -6.02 -34.52
N HIS A 438 -1.26 -7.33 -34.61
CA HIS A 438 -0.05 -7.93 -35.16
C HIS A 438 -0.36 -9.34 -35.69
N ARG A 439 -0.41 -9.44 -37.02
CA ARG A 439 -0.44 -10.68 -37.83
C ARG A 439 -1.68 -11.59 -37.72
N GLY A 440 -2.88 -11.02 -37.81
CA GLY A 440 -3.96 -11.59 -38.63
C GLY A 440 -4.45 -13.02 -38.34
N ILE A 441 -4.54 -13.46 -37.08
CA ILE A 441 -5.32 -14.65 -36.70
C ILE A 441 -6.08 -14.39 -35.38
N PRO A 442 -7.42 -14.55 -35.33
CA PRO A 442 -8.16 -14.51 -34.06
C PRO A 442 -7.89 -15.80 -33.27
N LEU A 443 -6.90 -15.77 -32.37
CA LEU A 443 -6.47 -16.93 -31.58
C LEU A 443 -7.49 -17.38 -30.52
N LEU A 444 -8.38 -16.51 -30.07
CA LEU A 444 -9.28 -16.80 -28.95
C LEU A 444 -10.53 -17.60 -29.36
N ASP A 445 -11.08 -17.35 -30.56
CA ASP A 445 -12.26 -18.08 -31.05
C ASP A 445 -11.87 -19.48 -31.60
N PHE A 446 -10.63 -19.63 -32.10
CA PHE A 446 -10.06 -20.93 -32.50
C PHE A 446 -9.77 -21.83 -31.28
N PHE A 447 -9.27 -21.27 -30.18
CA PHE A 447 -8.97 -22.03 -28.96
C PHE A 447 -10.23 -22.55 -28.24
N LEU A 448 -11.32 -21.77 -28.28
CA LEU A 448 -12.53 -22.07 -27.51
C LEU A 448 -13.55 -22.94 -28.27
N ARG A 449 -13.51 -22.99 -29.60
CA ARG A 449 -14.52 -23.75 -30.37
C ARG A 449 -14.09 -25.15 -30.79
N GLU A 450 -12.84 -25.38 -31.22
CA GLU A 450 -12.47 -26.71 -31.77
C GLU A 450 -12.10 -27.76 -30.73
N LYS A 451 -11.67 -27.38 -29.51
CA LYS A 451 -11.22 -28.35 -28.50
C LYS A 451 -12.27 -28.79 -27.49
N PHE A 452 -13.39 -28.09 -27.39
CA PHE A 452 -14.44 -28.46 -26.43
C PHE A 452 -15.16 -29.76 -26.80
N ASP A 453 -15.30 -30.08 -28.08
CA ASP A 453 -15.88 -31.35 -28.53
C ASP A 453 -14.91 -32.54 -28.37
N THR A 454 -13.60 -32.30 -28.21
CA THR A 454 -12.59 -33.36 -28.05
C THR A 454 -12.46 -33.88 -26.61
N ILE A 455 -12.95 -33.12 -25.61
CA ILE A 455 -12.79 -33.42 -24.17
C ILE A 455 -13.72 -34.57 -23.69
N LEU A 456 -14.67 -34.99 -24.51
CA LEU A 456 -15.63 -36.06 -24.18
C LEU A 456 -15.19 -37.47 -24.59
N GLN A 457 -13.93 -37.68 -25.02
CA GLN A 457 -13.42 -39.02 -25.34
C GLN A 457 -12.72 -39.71 -24.15
N PRO A 458 -12.74 -41.06 -24.08
CA PRO A 458 -12.34 -41.81 -22.87
C PRO A 458 -10.87 -41.66 -22.46
N GLU A 459 -10.00 -41.15 -23.33
CA GLU A 459 -8.58 -40.90 -23.06
C GLU A 459 -8.08 -39.69 -23.87
N ALA A 460 -8.22 -38.48 -23.32
CA ALA A 460 -7.64 -37.28 -23.93
C ALA A 460 -6.23 -37.02 -23.38
N ARG A 461 -5.23 -36.83 -24.27
CA ARG A 461 -3.85 -36.48 -23.92
C ARG A 461 -3.58 -35.00 -24.18
N LEU A 462 -3.05 -34.28 -23.20
CA LEU A 462 -2.65 -32.89 -23.33
C LEU A 462 -1.14 -32.75 -23.14
N LEU A 463 -0.46 -32.18 -24.15
CA LEU A 463 0.97 -31.85 -24.11
C LEU A 463 1.13 -30.32 -24.13
N PRO A 464 1.42 -29.66 -23.00
CA PRO A 464 1.83 -28.26 -23.02
C PRO A 464 3.31 -28.16 -23.42
N VAL A 465 3.62 -27.41 -24.48
CA VAL A 465 5.00 -27.00 -24.80
C VAL A 465 5.18 -25.57 -24.29
N TRP A 466 6.06 -25.39 -23.30
CA TRP A 466 6.42 -24.08 -22.75
C TRP A 466 7.70 -23.57 -23.44
N PRO A 467 7.71 -22.41 -24.11
CA PRO A 467 8.96 -21.82 -24.59
C PRO A 467 9.59 -20.98 -23.47
N GLY A 468 10.83 -21.30 -23.07
CA GLY A 468 11.66 -20.36 -22.29
C GLY A 468 12.45 -20.92 -21.10
N HIS A 469 12.44 -22.22 -20.81
CA HIS A 469 13.31 -22.81 -19.79
C HIS A 469 13.85 -24.18 -20.25
N ASP A 470 15.11 -24.47 -19.91
CA ASP A 470 15.72 -25.79 -20.09
C ASP A 470 15.07 -26.82 -19.16
N GLY A 471 13.99 -27.45 -19.65
CA GLY A 471 13.41 -28.66 -19.09
C GLY A 471 11.88 -28.62 -18.90
N PRO A 472 11.13 -29.64 -19.37
CA PRO A 472 9.68 -29.72 -19.18
C PRO A 472 9.34 -30.16 -17.74
N LEU A 473 8.56 -29.35 -17.03
CA LEU A 473 8.13 -29.64 -15.64
C LEU A 473 6.89 -30.58 -15.57
N ILE A 474 6.12 -30.72 -16.64
CA ILE A 474 4.92 -31.57 -16.71
C ILE A 474 4.86 -32.20 -18.09
N THR A 475 4.80 -33.53 -18.16
CA THR A 475 4.98 -34.24 -19.43
C THR A 475 3.72 -34.93 -19.92
N GLU A 476 2.76 -35.28 -19.06
CA GLU A 476 1.51 -35.92 -19.51
C GLU A 476 0.34 -35.75 -18.53
N PHE A 477 -0.86 -35.55 -19.08
CA PHE A 477 -2.14 -35.60 -18.37
C PHE A 477 -3.03 -36.69 -18.97
N VAL A 478 -3.54 -37.58 -18.12
CA VAL A 478 -4.50 -38.63 -18.53
C VAL A 478 -5.72 -38.59 -17.61
N LEU A 479 -6.88 -38.24 -18.17
CA LEU A 479 -8.17 -38.32 -17.52
C LEU A 479 -8.78 -39.71 -17.77
N ARG A 480 -9.19 -40.42 -16.72
CA ARG A 480 -9.84 -41.73 -16.82
C ARG A 480 -11.11 -41.78 -15.98
N GLN A 481 -12.19 -42.28 -16.58
CA GLN A 481 -13.39 -42.64 -15.82
C GLN A 481 -13.18 -44.01 -15.16
N LEU A 482 -13.14 -44.04 -13.82
CA LEU A 482 -12.79 -45.27 -13.09
C LEU A 482 -13.94 -46.28 -12.99
N ASN A 483 -15.20 -45.82 -13.14
CA ASN A 483 -16.36 -46.70 -13.14
C ASN A 483 -17.44 -46.18 -14.12
N PRO A 484 -17.70 -46.88 -15.23
CA PRO A 484 -18.70 -46.44 -16.21
C PRO A 484 -20.13 -46.44 -15.65
N ARG A 485 -20.41 -47.20 -14.58
CA ARG A 485 -21.75 -47.30 -13.95
C ARG A 485 -21.95 -46.32 -12.79
N LYS A 486 -20.89 -45.68 -12.31
CA LYS A 486 -20.95 -44.64 -11.26
C LYS A 486 -20.30 -43.38 -11.82
N GLU A 487 -21.12 -42.45 -12.32
CA GLU A 487 -20.69 -41.19 -12.95
C GLU A 487 -19.80 -40.30 -12.06
N GLN A 488 -19.66 -40.62 -10.77
CA GLN A 488 -19.11 -39.74 -9.75
C GLN A 488 -17.62 -39.93 -9.45
N VAL A 489 -16.89 -40.83 -10.13
CA VAL A 489 -15.46 -41.07 -9.82
C VAL A 489 -14.57 -40.92 -11.05
N LEU A 490 -13.76 -39.86 -11.04
CA LEU A 490 -12.79 -39.52 -12.09
C LEU A 490 -11.37 -39.63 -11.53
N ALA A 491 -10.45 -40.20 -12.31
CA ALA A 491 -9.03 -40.21 -12.02
C ALA A 491 -8.25 -39.30 -12.97
N VAL A 492 -7.25 -38.62 -12.42
CA VAL A 492 -6.26 -37.90 -13.21
C VAL A 492 -4.86 -38.36 -12.79
N ASP A 493 -4.11 -38.84 -13.78
CA ASP A 493 -2.70 -39.14 -13.62
C ASP A 493 -1.86 -37.94 -14.09
N VAL A 494 -1.02 -37.42 -13.20
CA VAL A 494 -0.09 -36.31 -13.47
C VAL A 494 1.33 -36.85 -13.44
N VAL A 495 2.01 -36.83 -14.59
CA VAL A 495 3.39 -37.29 -14.74
C VAL A 495 4.32 -36.08 -14.82
N TYR A 496 5.22 -35.93 -13.84
CA TYR A 496 6.15 -34.79 -13.76
C TYR A 496 7.58 -35.18 -14.15
N GLY A 497 8.25 -34.29 -14.90
CA GLY A 497 9.63 -34.41 -15.36
C GLY A 497 10.65 -33.83 -14.35
N ASN A 498 11.93 -34.13 -14.60
CA ASN A 498 13.09 -33.91 -13.74
C ASN A 498 13.08 -32.59 -12.93
N CYS A 499 12.84 -32.67 -11.61
CA CYS A 499 13.01 -31.54 -10.69
C CYS A 499 14.39 -31.65 -10.00
N ALA A 500 15.41 -31.01 -10.59
CA ALA A 500 16.75 -30.99 -9.98
C ALA A 500 16.87 -30.03 -8.77
N HIS A 501 15.85 -29.22 -8.48
CA HIS A 501 15.87 -28.29 -7.35
C HIS A 501 15.29 -28.92 -6.08
N ARG A 502 16.17 -29.19 -5.09
CA ARG A 502 15.85 -29.77 -3.77
C ARG A 502 14.96 -28.89 -2.85
N SER A 503 14.52 -27.72 -3.32
CA SER A 503 13.90 -26.69 -2.48
C SER A 503 12.38 -26.60 -2.56
N ILE A 504 11.72 -27.28 -3.50
CA ILE A 504 10.25 -27.36 -3.52
C ILE A 504 9.84 -28.63 -2.78
N THR A 505 9.22 -28.47 -1.61
CA THR A 505 8.72 -29.63 -0.87
C THR A 505 7.55 -30.27 -1.63
N ARG A 506 7.44 -31.60 -1.58
CA ARG A 506 6.37 -32.37 -2.27
C ARG A 506 4.95 -31.86 -1.92
N PHE A 507 4.81 -31.22 -0.76
CA PHE A 507 3.56 -30.63 -0.28
C PHE A 507 3.19 -29.32 -0.99
N GLU A 508 4.16 -28.42 -1.23
CA GLU A 508 3.94 -27.15 -1.93
C GLU A 508 3.63 -27.37 -3.42
N LEU A 509 4.31 -28.33 -4.05
CA LEU A 509 4.00 -28.71 -5.43
C LEU A 509 2.61 -29.36 -5.52
N GLY A 510 2.25 -30.22 -4.57
CA GLY A 510 0.92 -30.83 -4.49
C GLY A 510 -0.19 -29.80 -4.28
N TYR A 511 0.05 -28.77 -3.46
CA TYR A 511 -0.92 -27.69 -3.21
C TYR A 511 -1.08 -26.77 -4.43
N ALA A 512 0.03 -26.37 -5.06
CA ALA A 512 0.01 -25.57 -6.28
C ALA A 512 -0.73 -26.31 -7.41
N LEU A 513 -0.41 -27.60 -7.63
CA LEU A 513 -1.06 -28.42 -8.65
C LEU A 513 -2.54 -28.66 -8.34
N ALA A 514 -2.92 -28.91 -7.08
CA ALA A 514 -4.33 -29.06 -6.68
C ALA A 514 -5.13 -27.76 -6.85
N SER A 515 -4.52 -26.60 -6.57
CA SER A 515 -5.14 -25.29 -6.77
C SER A 515 -5.38 -25.00 -8.26
N THR A 516 -4.41 -25.28 -9.12
CA THR A 516 -4.56 -25.19 -10.58
C THR A 516 -5.56 -26.23 -11.11
N PHE A 517 -5.66 -27.40 -10.48
CA PHE A 517 -6.65 -28.42 -10.84
C PHE A 517 -8.09 -27.96 -10.60
N LYS A 518 -8.33 -27.18 -9.53
CA LYS A 518 -9.66 -26.66 -9.20
C LYS A 518 -10.18 -25.66 -10.23
N SER A 519 -9.32 -24.90 -10.90
CA SER A 519 -9.71 -23.91 -11.91
C SER A 519 -10.00 -24.52 -13.29
N LEU A 520 -9.52 -25.74 -13.55
CA LEU A 520 -9.71 -26.45 -14.83
C LEU A 520 -10.91 -27.40 -14.85
N ILE A 521 -11.57 -27.65 -13.71
CA ILE A 521 -12.71 -28.57 -13.62
C ILE A 521 -14.03 -27.82 -13.83
N PRO A 522 -14.79 -28.15 -14.90
CA PRO A 522 -16.13 -27.63 -15.13
C PRO A 522 -17.04 -27.75 -13.90
N SER A 523 -17.84 -26.72 -13.64
CA SER A 523 -18.74 -26.66 -12.48
C SER A 523 -19.76 -27.80 -12.42
N ASN A 524 -20.11 -28.40 -13.56
CA ASN A 524 -20.99 -29.57 -13.66
C ASN A 524 -20.34 -30.88 -13.17
N LEU A 525 -19.05 -30.89 -12.86
CA LEU A 525 -18.33 -32.01 -12.24
C LEU A 525 -18.11 -31.81 -10.73
N TRP A 526 -18.54 -30.68 -10.16
CA TRP A 526 -18.44 -30.40 -8.73
C TRP A 526 -19.44 -31.29 -7.96
N GLY A 527 -19.05 -31.78 -6.78
CA GLY A 527 -19.77 -32.85 -6.06
C GLY A 527 -19.36 -34.29 -6.44
N ARG A 528 -18.40 -34.46 -7.36
CA ARG A 528 -17.80 -35.78 -7.72
C ARG A 528 -16.49 -36.03 -6.99
N VAL A 529 -16.12 -37.30 -6.81
CA VAL A 529 -14.85 -37.69 -6.17
C VAL A 529 -13.73 -37.71 -7.22
N LEU A 530 -12.70 -36.89 -7.01
CA LEU A 530 -11.53 -36.83 -7.88
C LEU A 530 -10.34 -37.52 -7.22
N LEU A 531 -9.80 -38.52 -7.91
CA LEU A 531 -8.58 -39.21 -7.54
C LEU A 531 -7.41 -38.66 -8.36
N VAL A 532 -6.45 -38.01 -7.70
CA VAL A 532 -5.26 -37.47 -8.38
C VAL A 532 -4.06 -38.32 -8.02
N ASN A 533 -3.49 -39.01 -9.00
CA ASN A 533 -2.26 -39.78 -8.83
C ASN A 533 -1.07 -38.98 -9.37
N PHE A 534 -0.04 -38.85 -8.56
CA PHE A 534 1.22 -38.24 -8.98
C PHE A 534 2.25 -39.35 -9.21
N VAL A 535 2.78 -39.42 -10.43
CA VAL A 535 3.73 -40.46 -10.83
C VAL A 535 5.07 -39.81 -11.19
N SER A 536 6.11 -40.13 -10.42
CA SER A 536 7.49 -39.79 -10.77
C SER A 536 8.09 -40.90 -11.64
N PRO A 537 8.74 -40.58 -12.77
CA PRO A 537 9.49 -41.56 -13.55
C PRO A 537 10.85 -41.95 -12.93
N LEU A 538 11.28 -41.29 -11.85
CA LEU A 538 12.61 -41.48 -11.24
C LEU A 538 12.62 -42.21 -9.88
N ASP A 539 11.45 -42.43 -9.27
CA ASP A 539 11.35 -43.23 -8.05
C ASP A 539 11.23 -44.73 -8.41
N GLU A 540 11.92 -45.62 -7.66
CA GLU A 540 11.81 -47.08 -7.84
C GLU A 540 10.34 -47.54 -7.98
N PRO A 541 10.06 -48.60 -8.77
CA PRO A 541 8.72 -49.08 -9.04
C PRO A 541 7.99 -49.43 -7.72
N GLY A 542 7.22 -48.48 -7.18
CA GLY A 542 6.53 -48.66 -5.91
C GLY A 542 6.15 -47.38 -5.16
N LYS A 543 6.85 -46.25 -5.33
CA LYS A 543 6.50 -45.00 -4.64
C LYS A 543 5.51 -44.15 -5.45
N ARG A 544 4.23 -44.55 -5.41
CA ARG A 544 3.13 -43.73 -5.93
C ARG A 544 2.55 -42.88 -4.79
N PHE A 545 2.44 -41.58 -4.99
CA PHE A 545 1.71 -40.71 -4.08
C PHE A 545 0.29 -40.51 -4.62
N ARG A 546 -0.72 -40.84 -3.81
CA ARG A 546 -2.13 -40.72 -4.20
C ARG A 546 -2.79 -39.70 -3.28
N ALA A 547 -3.27 -38.62 -3.88
CA ALA A 547 -4.09 -37.63 -3.18
C ALA A 547 -5.56 -37.88 -3.56
N VAL A 548 -6.43 -37.96 -2.56
CA VAL A 548 -7.88 -38.06 -2.76
C VAL A 548 -8.48 -36.71 -2.40
N ALA A 549 -9.15 -36.08 -3.36
CA ALA A 549 -9.83 -34.81 -3.14
C ALA A 549 -11.34 -34.98 -3.38
N LEU A 550 -12.14 -34.56 -2.40
CA LEU A 550 -13.57 -34.35 -2.60
C LEU A 550 -13.76 -32.94 -3.17
N LEU A 551 -14.29 -32.87 -4.39
CA LEU A 551 -14.68 -31.59 -4.99
C LEU A 551 -16.00 -31.17 -4.34
N GLN A 552 -15.94 -30.32 -3.32
CA GLN A 552 -17.12 -29.65 -2.73
C GLN A 552 -17.35 -28.30 -3.39
#